data_AF-A0A1N6IAK3-F1
#
_entry.id   AF-A0A1N6IAK3-F1
#
_cell.length_a   1.000
_cell.length_b   1.000
_cell.length_c   1.000
_cell.angle_alpha   90.00
_cell.angle_beta   90.00
_cell.angle_gamma   90.00
#
_symmetry.space_group_name_H-M   'P 1'
#
loop_
_entity.id
_entity.type
_entity.pdbx_description
1 polymer ?
#
loop_
_entity_poly.entity_id
_entity_poly.type
_entity_poly.pdbx_seq_one_letter_code
_entity_poly.pdbx_strand_id
1 'polypeptide(L)'
;MFYLLVGVAMLGKLIWTKKFESALLPEIKNLVNQNISIRKMKVSEIEEVIKLNTKNIDDSSLNDFQDLLKGKEIENKIKWVGTSGKNVITYTELFSLLHLILEGGDIKFERAKRKGLMNFTIAHFVKYEKEEISQIPYGSLNSAYTNFVL
;
A
#
# COMPACT_ATOMS: atom_id res chain seq x y z
N MET A 1 -22.54 28.82 -11.19
CA MET A 1 -22.83 27.97 -10.01
C MET A 1 -24.15 27.19 -10.15
N PHE A 2 -25.25 27.83 -10.55
CA PHE A 2 -26.56 27.17 -10.72
C PHE A 2 -26.56 26.03 -11.76
N TYR A 3 -25.92 26.21 -12.93
CA TYR A 3 -25.80 25.18 -13.97
C TYR A 3 -24.92 23.97 -13.57
N LEU A 4 -23.97 24.17 -12.66
CA LEU A 4 -23.10 23.09 -12.14
C LEU A 4 -23.84 22.23 -11.12
N LEU A 5 -24.69 22.86 -10.28
CA LEU A 5 -25.60 22.16 -9.37
C LEU A 5 -26.70 21.41 -10.12
N VAL A 6 -27.27 22.00 -11.18
CA VAL A 6 -28.26 21.34 -12.04
C VAL A 6 -27.61 20.18 -12.82
N GLY A 7 -26.38 20.35 -13.31
CA GLY A 7 -25.63 19.28 -13.97
C GLY A 7 -25.31 18.10 -13.04
N VAL A 8 -24.86 18.36 -11.81
CA VAL A 8 -24.61 17.33 -10.79
C VAL A 8 -25.93 16.68 -10.32
N ALA A 9 -27.02 17.44 -10.21
CA ALA A 9 -28.33 16.90 -9.86
C ALA A 9 -28.96 16.06 -10.97
N MET A 10 -28.76 16.43 -12.26
CA MET A 10 -29.21 15.64 -13.41
C MET A 10 -28.36 14.38 -13.59
N LEU A 11 -27.03 14.48 -13.50
CA LEU A 11 -26.12 13.32 -13.52
C LEU A 11 -26.36 12.40 -12.31
N GLY A 12 -26.57 12.98 -11.13
CA GLY A 12 -26.96 12.25 -9.92
C GLY A 12 -28.26 11.48 -10.13
N LYS A 13 -29.33 12.11 -10.63
CA LYS A 13 -30.60 11.41 -10.91
C LYS A 13 -30.53 10.39 -12.05
N LEU A 14 -29.68 10.60 -13.06
CA LEU A 14 -29.51 9.68 -14.20
C LEU A 14 -28.62 8.48 -13.86
N ILE A 15 -27.63 8.64 -12.99
CA ILE A 15 -26.71 7.58 -12.57
C ILE A 15 -27.33 6.74 -11.44
N TRP A 16 -28.09 7.37 -10.52
CA TRP A 16 -28.71 6.70 -9.37
C TRP A 16 -30.02 5.98 -9.74
N THR A 17 -29.92 5.03 -10.67
CA THR A 17 -31.01 4.13 -11.05
C THR A 17 -31.02 2.90 -10.13
N LYS A 18 -32.16 2.20 -10.02
CA LYS A 18 -32.23 0.91 -9.31
C LYS A 18 -31.17 -0.11 -9.77
N LYS A 19 -30.74 -0.05 -11.05
CA LYS A 19 -29.64 -0.88 -11.58
C LYS A 19 -28.27 -0.48 -11.02
N PHE A 20 -28.00 0.82 -10.88
CA PHE A 20 -26.79 1.29 -10.23
C PHE A 20 -26.76 0.86 -8.76
N GLU A 21 -27.85 1.05 -8.01
CA GLU A 21 -27.93 0.65 -6.59
C GLU A 21 -27.78 -0.86 -6.37
N SER A 22 -28.35 -1.69 -7.25
CA SER A 22 -28.38 -3.15 -7.07
C SER A 22 -27.18 -3.88 -7.67
N ALA A 23 -26.53 -3.36 -8.72
CA ALA A 23 -25.42 -4.05 -9.39
C ALA A 23 -24.08 -3.31 -9.26
N LEU A 24 -24.02 -2.02 -9.56
CA LEU A 24 -22.76 -1.27 -9.62
C LEU A 24 -22.31 -0.75 -8.24
N LEU A 25 -23.23 -0.33 -7.39
CA LEU A 25 -22.91 0.19 -6.06
C LEU A 25 -22.26 -0.88 -5.17
N PRO A 26 -22.72 -2.15 -5.14
CA PRO A 26 -22.02 -3.22 -4.43
C PRO A 26 -20.63 -3.50 -5.02
N GLU A 27 -20.47 -3.50 -6.33
CA GLU A 27 -19.17 -3.69 -6.99
C GLU A 27 -18.19 -2.57 -6.66
N ILE A 28 -18.63 -1.30 -6.73
CA ILE A 28 -17.82 -0.13 -6.36
C ILE A 28 -17.47 -0.19 -4.87
N LYS A 29 -18.43 -0.49 -3.99
CA LYS A 29 -18.17 -0.65 -2.56
C LYS A 29 -17.15 -1.76 -2.31
N ASN A 30 -17.25 -2.88 -3.02
CA ASN A 30 -16.30 -3.98 -2.90
C ASN A 30 -14.91 -3.56 -3.39
N LEU A 31 -14.83 -2.85 -4.52
CA LEU A 31 -13.56 -2.35 -5.08
C LEU A 31 -12.91 -1.31 -4.15
N VAL A 32 -13.68 -0.34 -3.65
CA VAL A 32 -13.21 0.67 -2.69
C VAL A 32 -12.77 -0.01 -1.38
N ASN A 33 -13.52 -0.99 -0.88
CA ASN A 33 -13.14 -1.76 0.31
C ASN A 33 -11.92 -2.66 0.10
N GLN A 34 -11.48 -2.90 -1.13
CA GLN A 34 -10.29 -3.70 -1.43
C GLN A 34 -9.06 -2.84 -1.72
N ASN A 35 -9.26 -1.56 -2.01
CA ASN A 35 -8.17 -0.62 -2.25
C ASN A 35 -7.43 -0.32 -0.95
N ILE A 36 -6.12 -0.20 -1.06
CA ILE A 36 -5.23 0.19 0.02
C ILE A 36 -4.72 1.59 -0.28
N SER A 37 -4.69 2.42 0.75
CA SER A 37 -4.13 3.76 0.70
C SER A 37 -3.18 3.99 1.86
N ILE A 38 -2.10 4.73 1.61
CA ILE A 38 -1.24 5.26 2.67
C ILE A 38 -2.07 6.22 3.52
N ARG A 39 -2.04 6.02 4.83
CA ARG A 39 -2.74 6.91 5.76
C ARG A 39 -2.03 8.27 5.78
N LYS A 40 -2.79 9.33 6.00
CA LYS A 40 -2.21 10.66 6.17
C LYS A 40 -1.42 10.70 7.49
N MET A 41 -0.12 10.92 7.39
CA MET A 41 0.80 11.02 8.52
C MET A 41 1.26 12.46 8.74
N LYS A 42 1.65 12.79 9.97
CA LYS A 42 2.32 14.07 10.26
C LYS A 42 3.78 14.00 9.82
N VAL A 43 4.41 15.15 9.55
CA VAL A 43 5.83 15.19 9.16
C VAL A 43 6.72 14.51 10.20
N SER A 44 6.50 14.77 11.49
CA SER A 44 7.23 14.14 12.59
C SER A 44 7.09 12.62 12.62
N GLU A 45 5.91 12.11 12.26
CA GLU A 45 5.63 10.68 12.21
C GLU A 45 6.30 10.03 10.99
N ILE A 46 6.34 10.71 9.86
CA ILE A 46 7.10 10.28 8.67
C ILE A 46 8.59 10.15 9.00
N GLU A 47 9.16 11.15 9.69
CA GLU A 47 10.56 11.12 10.12
C GLU A 47 10.86 9.95 11.05
N GLU A 48 9.95 9.66 11.99
CA GLU A 48 10.05 8.51 12.88
C GLU A 48 10.00 7.18 12.12
N VAL A 49 9.04 7.03 11.20
CA VAL A 49 8.92 5.84 10.33
C VAL A 49 10.20 5.61 9.53
N ILE A 50 10.76 6.68 8.94
CA ILE A 50 12.02 6.59 8.18
C ILE A 50 13.16 6.13 9.09
N LYS A 51 13.31 6.75 10.26
CA LYS A 51 14.38 6.43 11.22
C LYS A 51 14.32 4.98 11.70
N LEU A 52 13.12 4.46 11.95
CA LEU A 52 12.93 3.08 12.40
C LEU A 52 13.21 2.04 11.31
N ASN A 53 13.16 2.44 10.02
CA ASN A 53 13.24 1.54 8.88
C ASN A 53 14.49 1.75 8.00
N THR A 54 15.39 2.67 8.34
CA THR A 54 16.61 2.96 7.55
C THR A 54 17.46 1.71 7.34
N LYS A 55 17.56 0.83 8.35
CA LYS A 55 18.31 -0.44 8.23
C LYS A 55 17.74 -1.43 7.19
N ASN A 56 16.48 -1.25 6.80
CA ASN A 56 15.74 -2.18 5.93
C ASN A 56 15.54 -1.64 4.52
N ILE A 57 15.96 -0.41 4.26
CA ILE A 57 15.83 0.28 2.99
C ILE A 57 17.22 0.71 2.55
N ASP A 58 17.57 0.43 1.31
CA ASP A 58 18.84 0.91 0.76
C ASP A 58 18.88 2.45 0.72
N ASP A 59 20.04 3.03 1.03
CA ASP A 59 20.22 4.49 1.11
C ASP A 59 19.78 5.22 -0.18
N SER A 60 19.98 4.59 -1.35
CA SER A 60 19.56 5.17 -2.63
C SER A 60 18.04 5.30 -2.79
N SER A 61 17.25 4.60 -1.97
CA SER A 61 15.79 4.62 -1.99
C SER A 61 15.16 5.48 -0.89
N LEU A 62 15.95 6.16 -0.04
CA LEU A 62 15.40 6.92 1.09
C LEU A 62 14.52 8.10 0.66
N ASN A 63 14.90 8.79 -0.42
CA ASN A 63 14.10 9.90 -0.96
C ASN A 63 12.76 9.40 -1.54
N ASP A 64 12.79 8.35 -2.36
CA ASP A 64 11.57 7.71 -2.89
C ASP A 64 10.69 7.19 -1.73
N PHE A 65 11.28 6.60 -0.69
CA PHE A 65 10.52 6.18 0.48
C PHE A 65 9.86 7.35 1.21
N GLN A 66 10.58 8.45 1.39
CA GLN A 66 10.02 9.65 2.01
C GLN A 66 8.87 10.24 1.16
N ASP A 67 9.00 10.26 -0.16
CA ASP A 67 7.96 10.76 -1.05
C ASP A 67 6.75 9.81 -1.10
N LEU A 68 6.96 8.50 -1.05
CA LEU A 68 5.89 7.51 -0.86
C LEU A 68 5.08 7.81 0.41
N LEU A 69 5.75 8.01 1.56
CA LEU A 69 5.09 8.30 2.84
C LEU A 69 4.33 9.63 2.83
N LYS A 70 4.75 10.59 2.00
CA LYS A 70 4.05 11.86 1.77
C LYS A 70 2.88 11.74 0.79
N GLY A 71 2.65 10.56 0.21
CA GLY A 71 1.62 10.33 -0.80
C GLY A 71 1.94 10.96 -2.16
N LYS A 72 3.23 11.19 -2.46
CA LYS A 72 3.68 11.65 -3.77
C LYS A 72 4.00 10.46 -4.67
N GLU A 73 4.03 10.73 -5.97
CA GLU A 73 4.58 9.81 -6.96
C GLU A 73 6.08 9.62 -6.70
N ILE A 74 6.55 8.38 -6.85
CA ILE A 74 7.96 8.00 -6.70
C ILE A 74 8.54 7.67 -8.06
N GLU A 75 9.82 7.95 -8.26
CA GLU A 75 10.47 7.70 -9.54
C GLU A 75 10.87 6.23 -9.69
N ASN A 76 11.30 5.61 -8.58
CA ASN A 76 11.79 4.24 -8.55
C ASN A 76 11.11 3.41 -7.48
N LYS A 77 11.12 2.09 -7.68
CA LYS A 77 10.74 1.15 -6.61
C LYS A 77 11.77 1.19 -5.50
N ILE A 78 11.30 1.16 -4.26
CA ILE A 78 12.10 1.15 -3.05
C ILE A 78 12.84 -0.19 -2.95
N LYS A 79 14.16 -0.12 -2.82
CA LYS A 79 15.03 -1.28 -2.60
C LYS A 79 14.93 -1.74 -1.15
N TRP A 80 14.27 -2.88 -0.94
CA TRP A 80 14.15 -3.52 0.35
C TRP A 80 15.33 -4.44 0.62
N VAL A 81 16.03 -4.20 1.72
CA VAL A 81 17.19 -4.98 2.18
C VAL A 81 16.94 -5.69 3.52
N GLY A 82 15.75 -5.57 4.12
CA GLY A 82 15.46 -6.13 5.44
C GLY A 82 15.70 -7.64 5.52
N THR A 83 16.65 -8.06 6.36
CA THR A 83 17.05 -9.46 6.53
C THR A 83 16.58 -10.05 7.86
N SER A 84 16.39 -11.37 7.90
CA SER A 84 16.48 -12.11 9.16
C SER A 84 17.93 -12.15 9.65
N GLY A 85 18.17 -12.40 10.94
CA GLY A 85 19.52 -12.60 11.51
C GLY A 85 20.36 -13.74 10.89
N LYS A 86 19.86 -14.40 9.84
CA LYS A 86 20.57 -15.36 8.98
C LYS A 86 21.02 -14.75 7.63
N ASN A 87 21.01 -13.42 7.49
CA ASN A 87 21.37 -12.68 6.27
C ASN A 87 20.51 -13.05 5.04
N VAL A 88 19.28 -13.51 5.27
CA VAL A 88 18.31 -13.79 4.20
C VAL A 88 17.24 -12.72 4.24
N ILE A 89 16.94 -12.09 3.10
CA ILE A 89 15.87 -11.10 3.01
C ILE A 89 14.53 -11.71 3.42
N THR A 90 13.83 -11.01 4.30
CA THR A 90 12.50 -11.40 4.78
C THR A 90 11.51 -10.26 4.66
N TYR A 91 10.23 -10.59 4.76
CA TYR A 91 9.13 -9.65 4.59
C TYR A 91 8.43 -9.31 5.90
N THR A 92 8.87 -9.82 7.05
CA THR A 92 8.21 -9.58 8.33
C THR A 92 8.22 -8.09 8.69
N GLU A 93 9.40 -7.46 8.72
CA GLU A 93 9.50 -6.02 9.00
C GLU A 93 8.87 -5.18 7.90
N LEU A 94 8.85 -5.66 6.64
CA LEU A 94 8.12 -5.02 5.56
C LEU A 94 6.62 -5.03 5.83
N PHE A 95 6.07 -6.15 6.30
CA PHE A 95 4.66 -6.24 6.66
C PHE A 95 4.32 -5.36 7.86
N SER A 96 5.16 -5.33 8.90
CA SER A 96 4.98 -4.42 10.04
C SER A 96 4.98 -2.96 9.61
N LEU A 97 5.92 -2.56 8.74
CA LEU A 97 5.96 -1.21 8.15
C LEU A 97 4.69 -0.93 7.35
N LEU A 98 4.32 -1.85 6.46
CA LEU A 98 3.15 -1.68 5.60
C LEU A 98 1.86 -1.58 6.42
N HIS A 99 1.71 -2.38 7.48
CA HIS A 99 0.59 -2.21 8.41
C HIS A 99 0.61 -0.82 9.06
N LEU A 100 1.76 -0.37 9.57
CA LEU A 100 1.87 0.94 10.19
C LEU A 100 1.46 2.09 9.26
N ILE A 101 1.84 2.05 7.98
CA ILE A 101 1.61 3.15 7.03
C ILE A 101 0.31 3.01 6.25
N LEU A 102 -0.29 1.81 6.18
CA LEU A 102 -1.52 1.52 5.46
C LEU A 102 -2.67 1.33 6.45
N GLU A 103 -3.70 2.16 6.33
CA GLU A 103 -4.96 2.03 7.09
C GLU A 103 -4.84 1.97 8.63
N GLY A 104 -3.69 2.33 9.22
CA GLY A 104 -3.55 2.52 10.67
C GLY A 104 -3.09 1.30 11.48
N GLY A 105 -2.83 0.16 10.83
CA GLY A 105 -1.92 -0.87 11.34
C GLY A 105 -2.41 -1.86 12.38
N ASP A 106 -3.64 -1.74 12.89
CA ASP A 106 -4.05 -2.55 14.04
C ASP A 106 -4.67 -3.91 13.67
N ILE A 107 -4.96 -4.15 12.38
CA ILE A 107 -5.69 -5.36 11.94
C ILE A 107 -5.00 -5.99 10.73
N LYS A 108 -4.82 -7.31 10.79
CA LYS A 108 -4.32 -8.11 9.65
C LYS A 108 -5.34 -8.09 8.51
N PHE A 109 -4.88 -7.87 7.28
CA PHE A 109 -5.76 -7.78 6.12
C PHE A 109 -6.39 -9.14 5.78
N GLU A 110 -7.72 -9.14 5.64
CA GLU A 110 -8.48 -10.28 5.13
C GLU A 110 -8.20 -10.54 3.64
N ARG A 111 -8.63 -11.71 3.13
CA ARG A 111 -8.26 -12.25 1.81
C ARG A 111 -8.30 -11.24 0.66
N ALA A 112 -9.36 -10.42 0.59
CA ALA A 112 -9.54 -9.46 -0.50
C ALA A 112 -8.57 -8.27 -0.39
N LYS A 113 -8.49 -7.63 0.79
CA LYS A 113 -7.52 -6.54 1.06
C LYS A 113 -6.07 -7.01 1.01
N ARG A 114 -5.79 -8.24 1.43
CA ARG A 114 -4.46 -8.85 1.35
C ARG A 114 -3.92 -8.88 -0.08
N LYS A 115 -4.76 -9.16 -1.08
CA LYS A 115 -4.36 -9.06 -2.49
C LYS A 115 -3.94 -7.63 -2.85
N GLY A 116 -4.70 -6.64 -2.36
CA GLY A 116 -4.33 -5.22 -2.44
C GLY A 116 -2.97 -4.94 -1.82
N LEU A 117 -2.68 -5.51 -0.65
CA LEU A 117 -1.38 -5.36 0.02
C LEU A 117 -0.26 -5.93 -0.83
N MET A 118 -0.40 -7.15 -1.34
CA MET A 118 0.64 -7.77 -2.18
C MET A 118 0.88 -6.94 -3.44
N ASN A 119 -0.18 -6.48 -4.09
CA ASN A 119 -0.08 -5.65 -5.28
C ASN A 119 0.61 -4.32 -4.97
N PHE A 120 0.25 -3.68 -3.85
CA PHE A 120 0.90 -2.46 -3.38
C PHE A 120 2.39 -2.69 -3.14
N THR A 121 2.76 -3.78 -2.45
CA THR A 121 4.17 -4.14 -2.21
C THR A 121 4.92 -4.33 -3.52
N ILE A 122 4.37 -5.11 -4.46
CA ILE A 122 5.02 -5.38 -5.76
C ILE A 122 5.16 -4.11 -6.60
N ALA A 123 4.19 -3.20 -6.52
CA ALA A 123 4.23 -1.94 -7.24
C ALA A 123 5.33 -1.00 -6.74
N HIS A 124 5.60 -0.97 -5.43
CA HIS A 124 6.47 0.04 -4.82
C HIS A 124 7.81 -0.51 -4.30
N PHE A 125 7.98 -1.82 -4.15
CA PHE A 125 9.18 -2.42 -3.56
C PHE A 125 9.81 -3.48 -4.46
N VAL A 126 11.13 -3.59 -4.35
CA VAL A 126 11.94 -4.67 -4.93
C VAL A 126 12.85 -5.26 -3.87
N LYS A 127 13.22 -6.52 -4.04
CA LYS A 127 14.25 -7.15 -3.21
C LYS A 127 15.63 -6.68 -3.73
N TYR A 128 16.48 -6.21 -2.84
CA TYR A 128 17.84 -5.79 -3.17
C TYR A 128 18.85 -6.53 -2.30
N GLU A 129 19.69 -7.36 -2.91
CA GLU A 129 20.67 -8.20 -2.20
C GLU A 129 21.92 -8.34 -3.07
N LYS A 130 23.11 -8.16 -2.47
CA LYS A 130 24.41 -8.30 -3.18
C LYS A 130 24.46 -7.46 -4.47
N GLU A 131 24.00 -6.22 -4.39
CA GLU A 131 23.95 -5.27 -5.52
C GLU A 131 23.00 -5.68 -6.66
N GLU A 132 22.23 -6.75 -6.50
CA GLU A 132 21.26 -7.22 -7.48
C GLU A 132 19.84 -6.86 -7.08
N ILE A 133 19.07 -6.40 -8.07
CA ILE A 133 17.63 -6.13 -7.92
C ILE A 133 16.85 -7.34 -8.42
N SER A 134 15.93 -7.83 -7.61
CA SER A 134 14.96 -8.86 -8.00
C SER A 134 13.54 -8.44 -7.68
N GLN A 135 12.61 -8.76 -8.59
CA GLN A 135 11.18 -8.54 -8.32
C GLN A 135 10.73 -9.46 -7.19
N ILE A 136 9.86 -8.95 -6.33
CA ILE A 136 9.29 -9.73 -5.24
C ILE A 136 8.12 -10.57 -5.79
N PRO A 137 8.19 -11.91 -5.78
CA PRO A 137 7.11 -12.73 -6.33
C PRO A 137 5.85 -12.68 -5.46
N TYR A 138 4.68 -12.56 -6.09
CA TYR A 138 3.39 -12.58 -5.39
C TYR A 138 3.23 -13.83 -4.52
N GLY A 139 3.58 -15.01 -5.04
CA GLY A 139 3.48 -16.27 -4.31
C GLY A 139 4.30 -16.28 -3.03
N SER A 140 5.49 -15.69 -3.06
CA SER A 140 6.39 -15.58 -1.90
C SER A 140 5.83 -14.63 -0.84
N LEU A 141 5.37 -13.44 -1.23
CA LEU A 141 4.73 -12.49 -0.31
C LEU A 141 3.48 -13.10 0.31
N ASN A 142 2.64 -13.72 -0.52
CA ASN A 142 1.42 -14.35 -0.06
C ASN A 142 1.79 -15.44 0.96
N SER A 143 2.63 -16.41 0.62
CA SER A 143 3.02 -17.46 1.57
C SER A 143 3.55 -16.89 2.90
N ALA A 144 4.45 -15.90 2.85
CA ALA A 144 5.00 -15.25 4.04
C ALA A 144 3.92 -14.56 4.88
N TYR A 145 3.00 -13.83 4.25
CA TYR A 145 1.94 -13.10 4.93
C TYR A 145 0.92 -14.04 5.61
N THR A 146 0.72 -15.27 5.10
CA THR A 146 -0.14 -16.25 5.79
C THR A 146 0.37 -16.50 7.20
N ASN A 147 1.69 -16.68 7.34
CA ASN A 147 2.35 -17.01 8.60
C ASN A 147 2.77 -15.78 9.43
N PHE A 148 2.61 -14.58 8.88
CA PHE A 148 2.90 -13.34 9.58
C PHE A 148 1.96 -13.16 10.78
N VAL A 149 2.54 -12.92 11.96
CA VAL A 149 1.83 -12.51 13.17
C VAL A 149 2.07 -11.02 13.30
N LEU A 150 0.97 -10.25 13.36
CA LEU A 150 1.01 -8.80 13.52
C LEU A 150 1.49 -8.43 14.93
#